data_AF-A0A2N6LXG7-F1
#
_entry.id   AF-A0A2N6LXG7-F1
#
_cell.length_a   1.000
_cell.length_b   1.000
_cell.length_c   1.000
_cell.angle_alpha   90.00
_cell.angle_beta   90.00
_cell.angle_gamma   90.00
#
_symmetry.space_group_name_H-M   'P 1'
#
loop_
_entity.id
_entity.type
_entity.pdbx_description
1 polymer ?
#
loop_
_entity_poly.entity_id
_entity_poly.type
_entity_poly.pdbx_seq_one_letter_code
_entity_poly.pdbx_strand_id
1 'polypeptide(L)'
;MTVSPCAADFCVYNRELYQFLVAAQRKSIKNNSTQIASISLEINLVDPLVVLNKLAQPHQLNFYWENQSKKEAIAAIGAVAKLQLQGKERFTKSEGFIKYCLKNIINFATTERTFSKPLFFCGFSFFDINKQENYPFPAATVFLPRWQIAVKEECCILVANFSIHA
;
A
#
# COMPACT_ATOMS: atom_id res chain seq x y z
N MET A 1 -26.03 -4.54 18.31
CA MET A 1 -24.67 -4.34 17.76
C MET A 1 -23.89 -3.51 18.77
N THR A 2 -23.04 -4.16 19.55
CA THR A 2 -22.15 -3.48 20.51
C THR A 2 -20.91 -3.02 19.74
N VAL A 3 -20.75 -1.71 19.62
CA VAL A 3 -19.54 -1.12 19.06
C VAL A 3 -18.48 -1.22 20.15
N SER A 4 -17.54 -2.18 20.01
CA SER A 4 -16.37 -2.21 20.89
C SER A 4 -15.59 -0.91 20.71
N PRO A 5 -15.28 -0.17 21.78
CA PRO A 5 -14.48 1.03 21.67
C PRO A 5 -13.09 0.65 21.15
N CYS A 6 -12.75 1.17 19.98
CA CYS A 6 -11.39 1.11 19.45
C CYS A 6 -10.54 2.08 20.27
N ALA A 7 -9.89 1.57 21.31
CA ALA A 7 -8.82 2.30 22.00
C ALA A 7 -7.55 2.28 21.14
N ALA A 8 -7.62 2.83 19.93
CA ALA A 8 -6.43 3.40 19.36
C ALA A 8 -6.24 4.71 20.10
N ASP A 9 -5.15 4.86 20.85
CA ASP A 9 -4.74 6.11 21.48
C ASP A 9 -4.37 7.14 20.40
N PHE A 10 -5.37 7.60 19.64
CA PHE A 10 -5.25 8.59 18.57
C PHE A 10 -4.67 9.92 19.09
N CYS A 11 -4.73 10.15 20.42
CA CYS A 11 -4.18 11.34 21.05
C CYS A 11 -2.64 11.39 21.07
N VAL A 12 -1.93 10.26 20.94
CA VAL A 12 -0.48 10.22 21.22
C VAL A 12 0.38 10.73 20.05
N TYR A 13 -0.11 10.71 18.81
CA TYR A 13 0.75 10.95 17.63
C TYR A 13 0.46 12.24 16.85
N ASN A 14 -0.50 13.07 17.26
CA ASN A 14 -0.96 14.19 16.42
C ASN A 14 0.15 15.20 16.09
N ARG A 15 1.04 15.51 17.04
CA ARG A 15 2.17 16.44 16.81
C ARG A 15 3.24 15.83 15.91
N GLU A 16 3.63 14.59 16.17
CA GLU A 16 4.68 13.89 15.42
C GLU A 16 4.24 13.61 13.99
N LEU A 17 3.00 13.15 13.81
CA LEU A 17 2.39 12.93 12.52
C LEU A 17 2.27 14.24 11.74
N TYR A 18 1.85 15.33 12.39
CA TYR A 18 1.82 16.66 11.77
C TYR A 18 3.22 17.09 11.30
N GLN A 19 4.23 16.98 12.18
CA GLN A 19 5.61 17.32 11.84
C GLN A 19 6.15 16.47 10.69
N PHE A 20 5.83 15.18 10.68
CA PHE A 20 6.17 14.25 9.59
C PHE A 20 5.53 14.68 8.27
N LEU A 21 4.23 14.98 8.25
CA LEU A 21 3.53 15.42 7.04
C LEU A 21 4.08 16.77 6.53
N VAL A 22 4.38 17.71 7.44
CA VAL A 22 5.04 18.98 7.09
C VAL A 22 6.44 18.74 6.50
N ALA A 23 7.23 17.83 7.08
CA ALA A 23 8.53 17.47 6.55
C ALA A 23 8.43 16.86 5.15
N ALA A 24 7.43 15.99 4.92
CA ALA A 24 7.16 15.40 3.63
C ALA A 24 6.75 16.45 2.58
N GLN A 25 5.90 17.41 2.94
CA GLN A 25 5.54 18.53 2.08
C GLN A 25 6.75 19.41 1.73
N ARG A 26 7.56 19.79 2.72
CA ARG A 26 8.79 20.57 2.50
C ARG A 26 9.75 19.86 1.55
N LYS A 27 9.90 18.54 1.68
CA LYS A 27 10.72 17.73 0.77
C LYS A 27 10.15 17.69 -0.64
N SER A 28 8.82 17.60 -0.77
CA SER A 28 8.13 17.67 -2.08
C SER A 28 8.42 18.99 -2.79
N ILE A 29 8.25 20.11 -2.08
CA ILE A 29 8.53 21.46 -2.60
C ILE A 29 10.02 21.61 -2.98
N LYS A 30 10.93 21.23 -2.07
CA LYS A 30 12.38 21.38 -2.29
C LYS A 30 12.88 20.59 -3.50
N ASN A 31 12.36 19.38 -3.71
CA ASN A 31 12.80 18.51 -4.80
C ASN A 31 11.99 18.68 -6.08
N ASN A 32 10.93 19.51 -6.05
CA ASN A 32 9.93 19.62 -7.10
C ASN A 32 9.42 18.22 -7.56
N SER A 33 9.17 17.33 -6.61
CA SER A 33 8.80 15.94 -6.89
C SER A 33 7.85 15.39 -5.83
N THR A 34 6.77 14.74 -6.28
CA THR A 34 5.79 14.08 -5.40
C THR A 34 6.50 13.16 -4.40
N GLN A 35 6.20 13.32 -3.11
CA GLN A 35 6.62 12.40 -2.06
C GLN A 35 5.46 11.47 -1.71
N ILE A 36 5.79 10.30 -1.15
CA ILE A 36 4.80 9.36 -0.64
C ILE A 36 5.02 9.25 0.87
N ALA A 37 4.09 9.79 1.65
CA ALA A 37 4.06 9.58 3.09
C ALA A 37 3.46 8.19 3.38
N SER A 38 4.25 7.32 3.99
CA SER A 38 3.82 5.97 4.40
C SER A 38 3.75 5.92 5.92
N ILE A 39 2.54 5.73 6.46
CA ILE A 39 2.27 5.72 7.89
C ILE A 39 1.94 4.29 8.31
N SER A 40 2.71 3.75 9.23
CA SER A 40 2.62 2.38 9.71
C SER A 40 2.25 2.35 11.19
N LEU A 41 1.16 1.66 11.51
CA LEU A 41 0.60 1.57 12.85
C LEU A 41 0.22 0.13 13.14
N GLU A 42 0.56 -0.33 14.34
CA GLU A 42 -0.06 -1.52 14.92
C GLU A 42 -1.50 -1.17 15.34
N ILE A 43 -2.44 -2.01 14.93
CA ILE A 43 -3.87 -1.85 15.23
C ILE A 43 -4.41 -3.11 15.89
N ASN A 44 -5.60 -3.02 16.47
CA ASN A 44 -6.31 -4.20 16.95
C ASN A 44 -6.50 -5.21 15.82
N LEU A 45 -6.46 -6.50 16.17
CA LEU A 45 -6.61 -7.59 15.22
C LEU A 45 -7.94 -7.46 14.46
N VAL A 46 -7.83 -7.45 13.13
CA VAL A 46 -8.96 -7.45 12.20
C VAL A 46 -8.69 -8.48 11.11
N ASP A 47 -9.76 -9.07 10.59
CA ASP A 47 -9.68 -9.95 9.42
C ASP A 47 -9.44 -9.10 8.14
N PRO A 48 -8.29 -9.27 7.44
CA PRO A 48 -7.99 -8.48 6.25
C PRO A 48 -8.99 -8.69 5.10
N LEU A 49 -9.56 -9.89 4.95
CA LEU A 49 -10.56 -10.18 3.92
C LEU A 49 -11.87 -9.43 4.19
N VAL A 50 -12.27 -9.33 5.45
CA VAL A 50 -13.44 -8.54 5.86
C VAL A 50 -13.21 -7.05 5.60
N VAL A 51 -12.02 -6.54 5.88
CA VAL A 51 -11.66 -5.14 5.58
C VAL A 51 -11.70 -4.88 4.08
N LEU A 52 -11.13 -5.79 3.27
CA LEU A 52 -11.16 -5.72 1.82
C LEU A 52 -12.61 -5.64 1.30
N ASN A 53 -13.47 -6.55 1.75
CA ASN A 53 -14.87 -6.60 1.35
C ASN A 53 -15.63 -5.31 1.69
N LYS A 54 -15.28 -4.64 2.80
CA LYS A 54 -15.95 -3.40 3.24
C LYS A 54 -15.44 -2.13 2.53
N LEU A 55 -14.16 -2.09 2.16
CA LEU A 55 -13.51 -0.86 1.70
C LEU A 55 -13.23 -0.84 0.18
N ALA A 56 -13.20 -1.99 -0.47
CA ALA A 56 -12.98 -2.08 -1.90
C ALA A 56 -14.12 -1.38 -2.68
N GLN A 57 -13.74 -0.53 -3.63
CA GLN A 57 -14.66 0.08 -4.60
C GLN A 57 -14.52 -0.57 -5.98
N PRO A 58 -15.56 -0.49 -6.84
CA PRO A 58 -15.44 -0.86 -8.24
C PRO A 58 -14.33 -0.09 -8.95
N HIS A 59 -13.66 -0.72 -9.92
CA HIS A 59 -12.59 -0.12 -10.73
C HIS A 59 -11.34 0.33 -9.93
N GLN A 60 -11.21 -0.13 -8.68
CA GLN A 60 -10.05 0.08 -7.83
C GLN A 60 -9.09 -1.11 -7.92
N LEU A 61 -7.79 -0.85 -7.90
CA LEU A 61 -6.79 -1.91 -7.72
C LEU A 61 -6.87 -2.42 -6.29
N ASN A 62 -7.14 -3.71 -6.14
CA ASN A 62 -7.27 -4.39 -4.87
C ASN A 62 -6.51 -5.73 -4.97
N PHE A 63 -5.94 -6.18 -3.85
CA PHE A 63 -5.19 -7.43 -3.78
C PHE A 63 -5.45 -8.10 -2.44
N TYR A 64 -5.57 -9.43 -2.47
CA TYR A 64 -5.65 -10.28 -1.29
C TYR A 64 -4.65 -11.41 -1.41
N TRP A 65 -3.98 -11.73 -0.31
CA TRP A 65 -3.15 -12.93 -0.20
C TRP A 65 -3.21 -13.46 1.22
N GLU A 66 -3.22 -14.78 1.34
CA GLU A 66 -3.30 -15.46 2.62
C GLU A 66 -2.46 -16.73 2.60
N ASN A 67 -1.76 -16.97 3.69
CA ASN A 67 -1.10 -18.22 4.01
C ASN A 67 -1.51 -18.66 5.41
N GLN A 68 -2.54 -19.50 5.47
CA GLN A 68 -3.11 -20.01 6.71
C GLN A 68 -2.09 -20.78 7.56
N SER A 69 -1.23 -21.58 6.93
CA SER A 69 -0.19 -22.34 7.64
C SER A 69 0.82 -21.45 8.38
N LYS A 70 1.03 -20.22 7.88
CA LYS A 70 1.90 -19.22 8.50
C LYS A 70 1.13 -18.16 9.30
N LYS A 71 -0.19 -18.26 9.37
CA LYS A 71 -1.07 -17.25 9.97
C LYS A 71 -0.78 -15.85 9.42
N GLU A 72 -0.60 -15.75 8.10
CA GLU A 72 -0.33 -14.49 7.41
C GLU A 72 -1.48 -14.16 6.45
N ALA A 73 -1.97 -12.93 6.48
CA ALA A 73 -2.96 -12.44 5.54
C ALA A 73 -2.71 -10.96 5.22
N ILE A 74 -2.87 -10.56 3.97
CA ILE A 74 -2.65 -9.19 3.51
C ILE A 74 -3.79 -8.77 2.59
N ALA A 75 -4.43 -7.65 2.92
CA ALA A 75 -5.33 -6.93 2.03
C ALA A 75 -4.69 -5.61 1.61
N ALA A 76 -4.60 -5.37 0.31
CA ALA A 76 -4.14 -4.12 -0.28
C ALA A 76 -5.28 -3.47 -1.06
N ILE A 77 -5.60 -2.21 -0.75
CA ILE A 77 -6.80 -1.52 -1.26
C ILE A 77 -6.40 -0.17 -1.86
N GLY A 78 -6.81 0.04 -3.11
CA GLY A 78 -6.47 1.25 -3.87
C GLY A 78 -5.03 1.32 -4.29
N ALA A 79 -4.66 2.44 -4.91
CA ALA A 79 -3.29 2.73 -5.29
C ALA A 79 -3.01 4.22 -5.11
N VAL A 80 -1.85 4.55 -4.54
CA VAL A 80 -1.29 5.91 -4.59
C VAL A 80 -0.29 6.09 -5.72
N ALA A 81 0.30 4.99 -6.17
CA ALA A 81 1.15 4.92 -7.34
C ALA A 81 0.84 3.59 -8.05
N LYS A 82 0.68 3.63 -9.38
CA LYS A 82 0.47 2.44 -10.20
C LYS A 82 1.17 2.60 -11.55
N LEU A 83 1.59 1.47 -12.12
CA LEU A 83 2.08 1.37 -13.47
C LEU A 83 1.50 0.13 -14.14
N GLN A 84 1.01 0.30 -15.36
CA GLN A 84 0.47 -0.77 -16.20
C GLN A 84 1.28 -0.82 -17.49
N LEU A 85 1.74 -2.00 -17.88
CA LEU A 85 2.67 -2.19 -18.98
C LEU A 85 2.27 -3.38 -19.85
N GLN A 86 2.85 -3.40 -21.05
CA GLN A 86 2.91 -4.54 -21.94
C GLN A 86 4.27 -4.57 -22.63
N GLY A 87 4.56 -5.67 -23.31
CA GLY A 87 5.80 -5.91 -24.03
C GLY A 87 6.90 -6.55 -23.17
N LYS A 88 8.00 -6.89 -23.84
CA LYS A 88 9.12 -7.68 -23.29
C LYS A 88 9.80 -6.98 -22.09
N GLU A 89 9.75 -5.67 -22.03
CA GLU A 89 10.41 -4.87 -20.98
C GLU A 89 9.57 -4.70 -19.70
N ARG A 90 8.42 -5.37 -19.59
CA ARG A 90 7.46 -5.16 -18.49
C ARG A 90 8.06 -5.37 -17.10
N PHE A 91 8.97 -6.33 -16.94
CA PHE A 91 9.65 -6.58 -15.67
C PHE A 91 10.64 -5.46 -15.32
N THR A 92 11.55 -5.11 -16.23
CA THR A 92 12.55 -4.06 -16.02
C THR A 92 11.92 -2.70 -15.74
N LYS A 93 10.87 -2.34 -16.49
CA LYS A 93 10.12 -1.10 -16.26
C LYS A 93 9.36 -1.10 -14.94
N SER A 94 8.81 -2.25 -14.52
CA SER A 94 8.18 -2.38 -13.19
C SER A 94 9.19 -2.21 -12.06
N GLU A 95 10.39 -2.80 -12.19
CA GLU A 95 11.46 -2.63 -11.21
C GLU A 95 11.91 -1.16 -11.11
N GLY A 96 12.10 -0.49 -12.25
CA GLY A 96 12.45 0.92 -12.31
C GLY A 96 11.40 1.80 -11.62
N PHE A 97 10.12 1.50 -11.83
CA PHE A 97 9.01 2.17 -11.15
C PHE A 97 9.03 1.96 -9.63
N ILE A 98 9.24 0.73 -9.16
CA ILE A 98 9.35 0.43 -7.73
C ILE A 98 10.52 1.21 -7.12
N LYS A 99 11.69 1.18 -7.75
CA LYS A 99 12.88 1.94 -7.29
C LYS A 99 12.61 3.44 -7.22
N TYR A 100 11.93 3.98 -8.22
CA TYR A 100 11.51 5.39 -8.24
C TYR A 100 10.58 5.71 -7.06
N CYS A 101 9.56 4.89 -6.82
CA CYS A 101 8.64 5.11 -5.70
C CYS A 101 9.36 4.98 -4.36
N LEU A 102 10.20 3.97 -4.15
CA LEU A 102 10.99 3.77 -2.93
C LEU A 102 11.86 4.99 -2.60
N LYS A 103 12.48 5.62 -3.60
CA LYS A 103 13.27 6.85 -3.41
C LYS A 103 12.45 8.04 -2.87
N ASN A 104 11.15 8.06 -3.18
CA ASN A 104 10.23 9.14 -2.82
C ASN A 104 9.34 8.79 -1.61
N ILE A 105 9.43 7.58 -1.07
CA ILE A 105 8.72 7.20 0.15
C ILE A 105 9.44 7.78 1.37
N ILE A 106 8.65 8.32 2.29
CA ILE A 106 9.08 8.74 3.62
C ILE A 106 8.22 7.96 4.61
N ASN A 107 8.86 7.21 5.50
CA ASN A 107 8.16 6.34 6.44
C ASN A 107 7.96 7.03 7.78
N PHE A 108 6.75 6.89 8.32
CA PHE A 108 6.40 7.13 9.71
C PHE A 108 5.98 5.80 10.30
N ALA A 109 6.75 5.27 11.24
CA ALA A 109 6.44 4.00 11.91
C ALA A 109 6.71 4.14 13.40
N THR A 110 5.79 3.65 14.21
CA THR A 110 5.94 3.62 15.67
C THR A 110 6.64 2.35 16.15
N THR A 111 6.63 1.29 15.33
CA THR A 111 7.27 0.00 15.61
C THR A 111 7.89 -0.61 14.35
N GLU A 112 8.95 -1.40 14.53
CA GLU A 112 9.56 -2.19 13.44
C GLU A 112 9.05 -3.64 13.46
N ARG A 113 7.78 -3.83 13.10
CA ARG A 113 7.16 -5.16 12.97
C ARG A 113 7.20 -5.70 11.53
N THR A 114 6.93 -7.00 11.37
CA THR A 114 6.72 -7.57 10.03
C THR A 114 5.56 -6.85 9.34
N PHE A 115 5.70 -6.58 8.04
CA PHE A 115 4.73 -5.81 7.24
C PHE A 115 4.57 -4.32 7.63
N SER A 116 5.45 -3.77 8.47
CA SER A 116 5.43 -2.33 8.79
C SER A 116 5.84 -1.44 7.62
N LYS A 117 6.60 -1.97 6.66
CA LYS A 117 7.01 -1.24 5.45
C LYS A 117 5.94 -1.33 4.37
N PRO A 118 5.78 -0.29 3.54
CA PRO A 118 4.91 -0.35 2.38
C PRO A 118 5.35 -1.46 1.42
N LEU A 119 4.41 -2.32 1.03
CA LEU A 119 4.63 -3.37 0.04
C LEU A 119 4.11 -2.95 -1.32
N PHE A 120 4.83 -3.34 -2.37
CA PHE A 120 4.35 -3.26 -3.74
C PHE A 120 3.69 -4.58 -4.13
N PHE A 121 2.57 -4.48 -4.83
CA PHE A 121 1.84 -5.63 -5.33
C PHE A 121 1.89 -5.64 -6.85
N CYS A 122 2.14 -6.82 -7.39
CA CYS A 122 2.37 -7.00 -8.81
C CYS A 122 1.52 -8.14 -9.36
N GLY A 123 1.01 -7.95 -10.58
CA GLY A 123 0.39 -8.99 -11.38
C GLY A 123 1.01 -8.99 -12.78
N PHE A 124 1.45 -10.15 -13.25
CA PHE A 124 2.03 -10.32 -14.58
C PHE A 124 1.28 -11.43 -15.32
N SER A 125 0.84 -11.15 -16.54
CA SER A 125 0.35 -12.19 -17.43
C SER A 125 1.50 -13.06 -17.92
N PHE A 126 1.14 -14.29 -18.31
CA PHE A 126 2.06 -15.23 -18.96
C PHE A 126 2.72 -14.61 -20.19
N PHE A 127 1.91 -14.03 -21.10
CA PHE A 127 2.41 -13.38 -22.31
C PHE A 127 2.70 -11.90 -22.09
N ASP A 128 3.59 -11.35 -22.91
CA ASP A 128 3.98 -9.95 -22.86
C ASP A 128 2.92 -9.00 -23.43
N ILE A 129 2.05 -9.51 -24.31
CA ILE A 129 0.97 -8.76 -24.92
C ILE A 129 -0.33 -9.56 -24.77
N ASN A 130 -1.40 -8.87 -24.38
CA ASN A 130 -2.74 -9.44 -24.38
C ASN A 130 -3.24 -9.49 -25.82
N LYS A 131 -3.48 -10.69 -26.36
CA LYS A 131 -3.96 -10.88 -27.74
C LYS A 131 -5.48 -10.80 -27.88
N GLN A 132 -6.20 -10.98 -26.78
CA GLN A 132 -7.66 -10.89 -26.76
C GLN A 132 -8.08 -9.42 -26.70
N GLU A 133 -8.95 -9.03 -27.64
CA GLU A 133 -9.64 -7.74 -27.57
C GLU A 133 -10.47 -7.63 -26.28
N ASN A 134 -10.41 -6.47 -25.62
CA ASN A 134 -11.10 -6.20 -24.35
C ASN A 134 -10.68 -7.09 -23.17
N TYR A 135 -9.46 -7.64 -23.17
CA TYR A 135 -8.95 -8.36 -22.01
C TYR A 135 -8.90 -7.44 -20.77
N PRO A 136 -9.51 -7.82 -19.63
CA PRO A 136 -9.80 -6.89 -18.53
C PRO A 136 -8.57 -6.51 -17.68
N PHE A 137 -7.44 -7.21 -17.84
CA PHE A 137 -6.24 -7.00 -17.03
C PHE A 137 -5.02 -6.65 -17.89
N PRO A 138 -4.23 -5.63 -17.55
CA PRO A 138 -2.97 -5.35 -18.25
C PRO A 138 -1.98 -6.52 -18.14
N ALA A 139 -1.06 -6.63 -19.11
CA ALA A 139 -0.06 -7.69 -19.12
C ALA A 139 0.96 -7.59 -17.97
N ALA A 140 1.15 -6.39 -17.43
CA ALA A 140 1.78 -6.18 -16.15
C ALA A 140 1.09 -5.04 -15.43
N THR A 141 0.86 -5.22 -14.13
CA THR A 141 0.41 -4.18 -13.21
C THR A 141 1.32 -4.23 -12.00
N VAL A 142 1.84 -3.07 -11.59
CA VAL A 142 2.52 -2.88 -10.30
C VAL A 142 1.88 -1.68 -9.61
N PHE A 143 1.61 -1.79 -8.31
CA PHE A 143 1.08 -0.67 -7.55
C PHE A 143 1.52 -0.67 -6.09
N LEU A 144 1.57 0.53 -5.53
CA LEU A 144 1.67 0.79 -4.10
C LEU A 144 0.27 1.12 -3.58
N PRO A 145 -0.28 0.37 -2.61
CA PRO A 145 -1.67 0.54 -2.23
C PRO A 145 -1.89 1.80 -1.42
N ARG A 146 -3.14 2.27 -1.37
CA ARG A 146 -3.50 3.33 -0.41
C ARG A 146 -3.58 2.77 1.00
N TRP A 147 -4.18 1.59 1.14
CA TRP A 147 -4.29 0.88 2.41
C TRP A 147 -3.68 -0.51 2.29
N GLN A 148 -2.85 -0.89 3.24
CA GLN A 148 -2.35 -2.25 3.42
C GLN A 148 -2.70 -2.67 4.85
N ILE A 149 -3.47 -3.74 4.98
CA ILE A 149 -3.79 -4.36 6.27
C ILE A 149 -3.17 -5.73 6.23
N ALA A 150 -2.24 -5.98 7.14
CA ALA A 150 -1.48 -7.21 7.17
C ALA A 150 -1.50 -7.82 8.57
N VAL A 151 -1.85 -9.09 8.64
CA VAL A 151 -1.81 -9.90 9.86
C VAL A 151 -0.65 -10.87 9.76
N LYS A 152 0.08 -11.02 10.86
CA LYS A 152 1.01 -12.13 11.10
C LYS A 152 0.85 -12.59 12.54
N GLU A 153 0.43 -13.84 12.71
CA GLU A 153 0.07 -14.39 14.01
C GLU A 153 -0.99 -13.50 14.70
N GLU A 154 -0.70 -12.92 15.86
CA GLU A 154 -1.61 -12.03 16.60
C GLU A 154 -1.33 -10.54 16.38
N CYS A 155 -0.41 -10.20 15.47
CA CYS A 155 -0.04 -8.81 15.16
C CYS A 155 -0.74 -8.34 13.88
N CYS A 156 -1.43 -7.20 13.96
CA CYS A 156 -2.09 -6.58 12.83
C CYS A 156 -1.51 -5.19 12.56
N ILE A 157 -1.00 -5.00 11.35
CA ILE A 157 -0.38 -3.76 10.90
C ILE A 157 -1.24 -3.09 9.83
N LEU A 158 -1.53 -1.81 10.04
CA LEU A 158 -2.07 -0.91 9.04
C LEU A 158 -0.93 -0.06 8.47
N VAL A 159 -0.77 -0.09 7.15
CA VAL A 159 0.03 0.87 6.41
C VAL A 159 -0.87 1.73 5.53
N ALA A 160 -0.82 3.04 5.72
CA ALA A 160 -1.55 4.03 4.94
C ALA A 160 -0.56 4.86 4.13
N ASN A 161 -0.70 4.86 2.80
CA ASN A 161 0.13 5.65 1.92
C ASN A 161 -0.63 6.86 1.37
N PHE A 162 0.04 8.01 1.29
CA PHE A 162 -0.51 9.26 0.78
C PHE A 162 0.48 9.96 -0.15
N SER A 163 0.00 10.40 -1.32
CA SER A 163 0.77 11.26 -2.22
C SER A 163 0.75 12.69 -1.70
N ILE A 164 1.92 13.29 -1.56
CA ILE A 164 2.11 14.68 -1.16
C ILE A 164 2.75 15.41 -2.33
N HIS A 165 2.04 16.41 -2.83
CA HIS A 165 2.47 17.25 -3.95
C HIS A 165 3.04 18.58 -3.45
N ALA A 166 3.81 19.25 -4.31
CA ALA A 166 4.35 20.58 -4.05
C ALA A 166 3.25 21.65 -4.12
#